data_AF-C5S0E1-F1
#
_entry.id   AF-C5S0E1-F1
#
_cell.length_a   1.000
_cell.length_b   1.000
_cell.length_c   1.000
_cell.angle_alpha   90.00
_cell.angle_beta   90.00
_cell.angle_gamma   90.00
#
_symmetry.space_group_name_H-M   'P 1'
#
loop_
_entity.id
_entity.type
_entity.pdbx_description
1 polymer ?
#
loop_
_entity_poly.entity_id
_entity_poly.type
_entity_poly.pdbx_seq_one_letter_code
_entity_poly.pdbx_strand_id
1 'polypeptide(L)'
;MKKLILTTAITTLFLVGCSQPVAQNQVFGDKSSTNMTISQVKSQYDDALVTFTGKIIKQLDGEDYLVADSTDSIQVEIDNHIWRGLNVTPNDTIRIHGKVDKETFSTQVDAFSVEKVN
;
A
#
# COMPACT_ATOMS: atom_id res chain seq x y z
N MET A 1 46.47 47.45 -38.54
CA MET A 1 46.21 46.03 -38.25
C MET A 1 46.27 45.84 -36.74
N LYS A 2 45.19 45.34 -36.13
CA LYS A 2 45.11 44.46 -34.94
C LYS A 2 46.37 44.52 -34.02
N LYS A 3 46.29 44.89 -32.74
CA LYS A 3 45.70 44.06 -31.68
C LYS A 3 45.54 44.83 -30.35
N LEU A 4 44.41 44.52 -29.72
CA LEU A 4 43.98 44.67 -28.32
C LEU A 4 44.90 43.79 -27.42
N ILE A 5 45.20 44.05 -26.14
CA ILE A 5 44.38 43.73 -24.94
C ILE A 5 45.14 44.17 -23.66
N LEU A 6 44.38 44.80 -22.74
CA LEU A 6 44.68 45.07 -21.32
C LEU A 6 44.74 43.76 -20.50
N THR A 7 45.72 43.58 -19.62
CA THR A 7 45.69 42.48 -18.63
C THR A 7 46.37 42.84 -17.31
N THR A 8 45.96 42.12 -16.27
CA THR A 8 46.34 42.08 -14.84
C THR A 8 45.60 43.05 -13.92
N ALA A 9 45.04 42.64 -12.78
CA ALA A 9 44.75 41.32 -12.20
C ALA A 9 43.72 41.59 -11.08
N ILE A 10 42.57 40.93 -11.07
CA ILE A 10 41.69 40.95 -9.90
C ILE A 10 41.31 39.52 -9.56
N THR A 11 41.74 39.16 -8.36
CA THR A 11 41.66 37.88 -7.68
C THR A 11 40.22 37.43 -7.53
N THR A 12 40.01 36.16 -7.86
CA THR A 12 38.77 35.38 -7.71
C THR A 12 38.37 35.22 -6.25
N LEU A 13 37.12 35.52 -5.92
CA LEU A 13 36.43 34.91 -4.78
C LEU A 13 35.25 34.09 -5.32
N PHE A 14 35.44 32.78 -5.39
CA PHE A 14 34.37 31.83 -5.71
C PHE A 14 33.44 31.72 -4.51
N LEU A 15 32.21 32.22 -4.63
CA LEU A 15 31.10 31.79 -3.77
C LEU A 15 30.37 30.66 -4.50
N VAL A 16 30.72 29.43 -4.13
CA VAL A 16 29.99 28.22 -4.49
C VAL A 16 28.64 28.26 -3.76
N GLY A 17 27.60 28.74 -4.46
CA GLY A 17 26.23 28.53 -4.04
C GLY A 17 25.90 27.05 -4.24
N CYS A 18 25.87 26.27 -3.16
CA CYS A 18 25.34 24.92 -3.19
C CYS A 18 23.83 24.99 -3.47
N SER A 19 23.45 24.89 -4.75
CA SER A 19 22.11 24.47 -5.14
C SER A 19 21.88 23.09 -4.56
N GLN A 20 21.11 23.04 -3.47
CA GLN A 20 20.66 21.80 -2.86
C GLN A 20 19.92 20.99 -3.95
N PRO A 21 20.22 19.70 -4.12
CA PRO A 21 19.27 18.83 -4.80
C PRO A 21 18.01 18.86 -3.95
N VAL A 22 16.94 19.45 -4.50
CA VAL A 22 15.60 19.20 -3.96
C VAL A 22 15.42 17.71 -4.15
N ALA A 23 15.54 16.95 -3.07
CA ALA A 23 15.15 15.56 -3.05
C ALA A 23 13.68 15.57 -3.46
N GLN A 24 13.43 15.27 -4.73
CA GLN A 24 12.11 15.01 -5.24
C GLN A 24 11.71 13.71 -4.57
N ASN A 25 11.16 13.82 -3.36
CA ASN A 25 10.52 12.72 -2.66
C ASN A 25 9.26 12.41 -3.47
N GLN A 26 9.44 11.72 -4.59
CA GLN A 26 8.36 11.01 -5.24
C GLN A 26 8.01 9.87 -4.28
N VAL A 27 7.20 10.22 -3.27
CA VAL A 27 6.34 9.26 -2.60
C VAL A 27 5.42 8.77 -3.71
N PHE A 28 5.84 7.68 -4.38
CA PHE A 28 4.89 6.86 -5.14
C PHE A 28 3.82 6.51 -4.13
N GLY A 29 2.67 7.16 -4.30
CA GLY A 29 1.69 7.40 -3.27
C GLY A 29 1.49 6.16 -2.41
N ASP A 30 1.88 6.30 -1.16
CA ASP A 30 1.25 5.61 -0.04
C ASP A 30 -0.22 6.05 -0.08
N LYS A 31 -0.98 5.47 -1.02
CA LYS A 31 -2.42 5.34 -0.87
C LYS A 31 -2.56 4.34 0.25
N SER A 32 -2.36 4.81 1.48
CA SER A 32 -2.94 4.20 2.66
C SER A 32 -4.43 4.15 2.37
N SER A 33 -4.88 3.08 1.70
CA SER A 33 -6.25 2.93 1.25
C SER A 33 -7.11 3.06 2.50
N THR A 34 -7.99 4.05 2.49
CA THR A 34 -8.93 4.30 3.58
C THR A 34 -9.62 2.98 3.93
N ASN A 35 -9.70 2.66 5.22
CA ASN A 35 -10.36 1.44 5.67
C ASN A 35 -11.82 1.44 5.19
N MET A 36 -12.18 0.46 4.37
CA MET A 36 -13.51 0.27 3.82
C MET A 36 -14.27 -0.80 4.63
N THR A 37 -15.59 -0.70 4.64
CA THR A 37 -16.45 -1.81 5.09
C THR A 37 -16.44 -2.93 4.07
N ILE A 38 -16.68 -4.17 4.49
CA ILE A 38 -16.69 -5.32 3.58
C ILE A 38 -17.77 -5.16 2.49
N SER A 39 -18.92 -4.58 2.81
CA SER A 39 -19.95 -4.26 1.82
C SER A 39 -19.44 -3.29 0.72
N GLN A 40 -18.64 -2.29 1.11
CA GLN A 40 -17.99 -1.38 0.15
C GLN A 40 -16.91 -2.06 -0.69
N VAL A 41 -16.16 -3.00 -0.09
CA VAL A 41 -15.15 -3.82 -0.81
C VAL A 41 -15.82 -4.64 -1.92
N LYS A 42 -16.94 -5.32 -1.63
CA LYS A 42 -17.68 -6.12 -2.62
C LYS A 42 -18.20 -5.30 -3.81
N SER A 43 -18.40 -4.00 -3.60
CA SER A 43 -18.86 -3.04 -4.61
C SER A 43 -17.72 -2.44 -5.45
N GLN A 44 -16.45 -2.71 -5.11
CA GLN A 44 -15.32 -2.25 -5.92
C GLN A 44 -15.22 -3.00 -7.24
N TYR A 45 -14.49 -2.40 -8.17
CA TYR A 45 -14.16 -3.00 -9.46
C TYR A 45 -13.07 -4.08 -9.28
N ASP A 46 -12.95 -4.93 -10.30
CA ASP A 46 -11.89 -5.94 -10.36
C ASP A 46 -10.48 -5.30 -10.32
N ASP A 47 -9.50 -5.96 -9.72
CA ASP A 47 -8.15 -5.44 -9.45
C ASP A 47 -8.07 -4.19 -8.54
N ALA A 48 -9.16 -3.78 -7.89
CA ALA A 48 -9.14 -2.65 -6.97
C ALA A 48 -8.32 -2.94 -5.71
N LEU A 49 -7.41 -2.01 -5.34
CA LEU A 49 -6.66 -2.08 -4.09
C LEU A 49 -7.52 -1.61 -2.92
N VAL A 50 -7.67 -2.46 -1.92
CA VAL A 50 -8.54 -2.23 -0.77
C VAL A 50 -7.81 -2.48 0.54
N THR A 51 -8.22 -1.75 1.58
CA THR A 51 -7.93 -2.11 2.97
C THR A 51 -9.23 -2.17 3.74
N PHE A 52 -9.44 -3.21 4.52
CA PHE A 52 -10.62 -3.36 5.38
C PHE A 52 -10.25 -4.07 6.66
N THR A 53 -11.16 -4.02 7.64
CA THR A 53 -10.98 -4.65 8.94
C THR A 53 -12.14 -5.59 9.24
N GLY A 54 -11.83 -6.76 9.79
CA GLY A 54 -12.83 -7.77 10.13
C GLY A 54 -12.28 -8.86 11.04
N LYS A 55 -13.08 -9.89 11.27
CA LYS A 55 -12.70 -11.11 12.01
C LYS A 55 -12.79 -12.32 11.10
N ILE A 56 -11.85 -13.24 11.23
CA ILE A 56 -11.94 -14.55 10.60
C ILE A 56 -13.00 -15.35 11.34
N ILE A 57 -14.07 -15.70 10.65
CA ILE A 57 -15.18 -16.48 11.22
C ILE A 57 -15.14 -17.95 10.80
N LYS A 58 -14.42 -18.27 9.71
CA LYS A 58 -14.28 -19.63 9.20
C LYS A 58 -13.06 -19.75 8.28
N GLN A 59 -12.34 -20.87 8.33
CA GLN A 59 -11.44 -21.31 7.26
C GLN A 59 -12.24 -22.17 6.29
N LEU A 60 -12.21 -21.84 5.00
CA LEU A 60 -13.01 -22.51 3.98
C LEU A 60 -12.28 -23.75 3.46
N ASP A 61 -11.07 -23.54 2.93
CA ASP A 61 -10.13 -24.56 2.47
C ASP A 61 -8.73 -23.94 2.44
N GLY A 62 -7.65 -24.71 2.59
CA GLY A 62 -6.28 -24.24 2.42
C GLY A 62 -5.98 -22.82 2.93
N GLU A 63 -5.74 -21.91 1.99
CA GLU A 63 -5.39 -20.50 2.18
C GLU A 63 -6.61 -19.55 2.11
N ASP A 64 -7.83 -20.10 1.99
CA ASP A 64 -9.10 -19.37 1.92
C ASP A 64 -9.80 -19.22 3.27
N TYR A 65 -10.17 -17.98 3.60
CA TYR A 65 -10.83 -17.62 4.84
C TYR A 65 -12.08 -16.81 4.59
N LEU A 66 -13.11 -17.00 5.41
CA LEU A 66 -14.27 -16.13 5.47
C LEU A 66 -14.04 -15.07 6.54
N VAL A 67 -13.99 -13.81 6.12
CA VAL A 67 -13.80 -12.65 6.99
C VAL A 67 -15.09 -11.85 7.04
N ALA A 68 -15.49 -11.41 8.22
CA ALA A 68 -16.73 -10.66 8.44
C ALA A 68 -16.51 -9.38 9.26
N ASP A 69 -17.32 -8.37 8.96
CA ASP A 69 -17.50 -7.15 9.74
C ASP A 69 -19.00 -6.96 10.07
N SER A 70 -19.40 -5.78 10.53
CA SER A 70 -20.81 -5.50 10.84
C SER A 70 -21.70 -5.36 9.60
N THR A 71 -21.13 -5.27 8.40
CA THR A 71 -21.84 -4.96 7.15
C THR A 71 -22.04 -6.19 6.27
N ASP A 72 -21.04 -7.08 6.18
CA ASP A 72 -21.08 -8.27 5.32
C ASP A 72 -19.93 -9.24 5.68
N SER A 73 -19.78 -10.29 4.88
CA SER A 73 -18.63 -11.18 4.85
C SER A 73 -18.08 -11.35 3.43
N ILE A 74 -16.80 -11.68 3.33
CA ILE A 74 -16.10 -11.89 2.06
C ILE A 74 -15.05 -13.00 2.22
N GLN A 75 -14.85 -13.76 1.14
CA GLN A 75 -13.76 -14.72 1.03
C GLN A 75 -12.45 -13.97 0.81
N VAL A 76 -11.40 -14.36 1.52
CA VAL A 76 -10.07 -13.78 1.44
C VAL A 76 -9.07 -14.92 1.31
N GLU A 77 -8.27 -14.88 0.25
CA GLU A 77 -7.12 -15.75 0.07
C GLU A 77 -5.92 -15.10 0.79
N ILE A 78 -5.34 -15.83 1.74
CA ILE A 78 -4.20 -15.38 2.55
C ILE A 78 -3.12 -16.45 2.51
N ASP A 79 -2.19 -16.30 1.56
CA ASP A 79 -1.05 -17.20 1.42
C ASP A 79 -0.28 -17.36 2.74
N ASN A 80 0.27 -18.55 2.95
CA ASN A 80 1.03 -18.90 4.14
C ASN A 80 2.14 -17.90 4.48
N HIS A 81 2.78 -17.31 3.47
CA HIS A 81 3.88 -16.36 3.65
C HIS A 81 3.43 -14.97 4.15
N ILE A 82 2.16 -14.60 3.92
CA ILE A 82 1.59 -13.30 4.30
C ILE A 82 1.43 -13.19 5.82
N TRP A 83 1.20 -14.31 6.51
CA TRP A 83 1.09 -14.35 7.96
C TRP A 83 2.35 -13.91 8.68
N ARG A 84 3.55 -14.18 8.13
CA ARG A 84 4.84 -13.78 8.73
C ARG A 84 4.99 -14.17 10.22
N GLY A 85 4.41 -15.32 10.61
CA GLY A 85 4.40 -15.80 12.00
C GLY A 85 3.32 -15.16 12.90
N LEU A 86 2.43 -14.34 12.35
CA LEU A 86 1.29 -13.76 13.06
C LEU A 86 0.28 -14.86 13.42
N ASN A 87 0.08 -15.08 14.72
CA ASN A 87 -0.92 -16.02 15.22
C ASN A 87 -2.28 -15.32 15.37
N VAL A 88 -3.27 -15.65 14.53
CA VAL A 88 -4.63 -15.08 14.57
C VAL A 88 -5.63 -16.12 15.07
N THR A 89 -6.50 -15.69 15.98
CA THR A 89 -7.60 -16.46 16.56
C THR A 89 -8.94 -15.85 16.18
N PRO A 90 -10.07 -16.57 16.30
CA PRO A 90 -11.40 -16.01 16.00
C PRO A 90 -11.78 -14.76 16.83
N ASN A 91 -11.11 -14.53 17.97
CA ASN A 91 -11.35 -13.36 18.81
C ASN A 91 -10.58 -12.11 18.35
N ASP A 92 -9.56 -12.28 17.52
CA ASP A 92 -8.74 -11.17 17.03
C ASP A 92 -9.48 -10.38 15.95
N THR A 93 -9.22 -9.08 15.89
CA THR A 93 -9.62 -8.24 14.75
C THR A 93 -8.39 -8.06 13.88
N ILE A 94 -8.53 -8.26 12.58
CA ILE A 94 -7.44 -8.11 11.62
C ILE A 94 -7.75 -7.02 10.60
N ARG A 95 -6.72 -6.30 10.18
CA ARG A 95 -6.75 -5.41 9.02
C ARG A 95 -6.04 -6.11 7.88
N ILE A 96 -6.71 -6.15 6.73
CA ILE A 96 -6.23 -6.79 5.51
C ILE A 96 -6.07 -5.69 4.47
N HIS A 97 -4.91 -5.65 3.83
CA HIS A 97 -4.69 -4.92 2.60
C HIS A 97 -4.50 -5.94 1.47
N GLY A 98 -5.18 -5.72 0.35
CA GLY A 98 -5.21 -6.68 -0.74
C GLY A 98 -5.84 -6.11 -1.99
N LYS A 99 -6.07 -7.00 -2.94
CA LYS A 99 -6.68 -6.71 -4.25
C LYS A 99 -8.00 -7.43 -4.37
N VAL A 100 -9.04 -6.74 -4.81
CA VAL A 100 -10.32 -7.38 -5.17
C VAL A 100 -10.11 -8.20 -6.43
N ASP A 101 -10.49 -9.46 -6.37
CA ASP A 101 -10.58 -10.34 -7.53
C ASP A 101 -12.07 -10.65 -7.77
N LYS A 102 -12.58 -10.17 -8.90
CA LYS A 102 -14.01 -10.23 -9.23
C LYS A 102 -14.23 -11.06 -10.49
N GLU A 103 -14.70 -12.27 -10.25
CA GLU A 103 -15.21 -13.16 -11.28
C GLU A 103 -16.70 -12.91 -11.56
N THR A 104 -17.20 -13.51 -12.64
CA THR A 104 -18.61 -13.32 -13.08
C THR A 104 -19.63 -13.66 -11.98
N PHE A 105 -19.30 -14.58 -11.07
CA PHE A 105 -20.22 -15.08 -10.03
C PHE A 105 -19.68 -14.99 -8.60
N SER A 106 -18.46 -14.48 -8.40
CA SER A 106 -17.82 -14.39 -7.09
C SER A 106 -17.03 -13.09 -6.93
N THR A 107 -16.77 -12.71 -5.69
CA THR A 107 -15.87 -11.61 -5.36
C THR A 107 -15.08 -12.03 -4.14
N GLN A 108 -13.76 -12.06 -4.29
CA GLN A 108 -12.81 -12.40 -3.24
C GLN A 108 -11.78 -11.27 -3.09
N VAL A 109 -10.90 -11.40 -2.09
CA VAL A 109 -9.74 -10.54 -1.93
C VAL A 109 -8.49 -11.39 -1.80
N ASP A 110 -7.49 -11.08 -2.61
CA ASP A 110 -6.14 -11.64 -2.48
C ASP A 110 -5.34 -10.75 -1.54
N ALA A 111 -4.90 -11.30 -0.40
CA ALA A 111 -4.24 -10.51 0.64
C ALA A 111 -2.76 -10.25 0.34
N PHE A 112 -2.35 -8.99 0.46
CA PHE A 112 -0.95 -8.57 0.39
C PHE A 112 -0.32 -8.40 1.77
N SER A 113 -1.12 -8.10 2.78
CA SER A 113 -0.66 -8.05 4.17
C SER A 113 -1.82 -8.23 5.14
N VAL A 114 -1.50 -8.86 6.28
CA VAL A 114 -2.41 -9.01 7.41
C VAL A 114 -1.73 -8.49 8.67
N GLU A 115 -2.47 -7.74 9.48
CA GLU A 115 -2.03 -7.30 10.80
C GLU A 115 -3.19 -7.36 11.80
N LYS A 116 -2.87 -7.56 13.07
CA LYS A 116 -3.86 -7.44 14.14
C LYS A 116 -4.12 -5.97 14.44
N VAL A 117 -5.39 -5.64 14.65
CA VAL A 117 -5.83 -4.35 15.18
C VAL A 117 -5.98 -4.51 16.70
N ASN A 118 -5.23 -3.72 17.46
CA ASN A 118 -5.28 -3.67 18.93
C ASN A 118 -6.36 -2.71 19.42
#